data_AF-A0AAV1KS77-F1
#
_entry.id   AF-A0AAV1KS77-F1
#
_cell.length_a   1.000
_cell.length_b   1.000
_cell.length_c   1.000
_cell.angle_alpha   90.00
_cell.angle_beta   90.00
_cell.angle_gamma   90.00
#
_symmetry.space_group_name_H-M   'P 1'
#
loop_
_entity.id
_entity.type
_entity.pdbx_description
1 polymer ?
#
loop_
_entity_poly.entity_id
_entity_poly.type
_entity_poly.pdbx_seq_one_letter_code
_entity_poly.pdbx_strand_id
1 'polypeptide(L)'
;MADSNKCNACLNELANIPSIYCTRCKAGYHHSCMNYTLTEYKALSVELKSKWICVQCQSRERKGGDNSNTPVHNKTGNAPTSPQLEFVTKRTKSRTGSNCSCLTANNIRDIIREELQLHFTHKIYPEIQEVRIAMSSLEASVAHFNVELEKVKADYEEQAKIIDVLKSETKLLKTTNETLLSRLAQLDRHARSSNVEIQCVPENKQENLINTVVQLGKVIKCPINDSQIHYCSRLAKLNNSSPRPRSILVKFNSARLRDEFLAASSKFNRNNREDKLNTSHLGIGGTKKTAVYVVEHLTRENKHLHAATRSKAKELGYKFVWVRDSKIYMRKDEQSGHIYVKDIALLNKLS
;
A
#
# COMPACT_ATOMS: atom_id res chain seq x y z
N MET A 1 -8.50 35.51 -13.37
CA MET A 1 -7.19 34.85 -13.11
C MET A 1 -7.52 33.47 -12.58
N ALA A 2 -7.21 32.41 -13.33
CA ALA A 2 -7.64 31.05 -12.99
C ALA A 2 -6.91 30.52 -11.73
N ASP A 3 -7.63 29.86 -10.84
CA ASP A 3 -7.16 29.19 -9.62
C ASP A 3 -5.84 28.42 -9.88
N SER A 4 -4.72 28.98 -9.41
CA SER A 4 -3.36 28.53 -9.73
C SER A 4 -2.98 27.15 -9.15
N ASN A 5 -3.87 26.48 -8.43
CA ASN A 5 -3.52 25.28 -7.66
C ASN A 5 -4.34 24.03 -7.98
N LYS A 6 -5.11 24.03 -9.08
CA LYS A 6 -5.91 22.88 -9.53
C LYS A 6 -5.41 22.32 -10.86
N CYS A 7 -5.51 21.00 -10.99
CA CYS A 7 -5.21 20.28 -12.21
C CYS A 7 -6.24 20.60 -13.28
N ASN A 8 -5.79 21.05 -14.45
CA ASN A 8 -6.69 21.50 -15.51
C ASN A 8 -7.34 20.34 -16.31
N ALA A 9 -7.11 19.09 -15.89
CA ALA A 9 -7.78 17.90 -16.43
C ALA A 9 -8.86 17.34 -15.48
N CYS A 10 -8.52 17.12 -14.20
CA CYS A 10 -9.42 16.52 -13.21
C CYS A 10 -9.99 17.50 -12.17
N LEU A 11 -9.56 18.77 -12.20
CA LEU A 11 -9.97 19.85 -11.30
C LEU A 11 -9.62 19.66 -9.80
N ASN A 12 -8.91 18.58 -9.45
CA ASN A 12 -8.38 18.35 -8.10
C ASN A 12 -7.13 19.18 -7.82
N GLU A 13 -6.75 19.34 -6.56
CA GLU A 13 -5.55 20.08 -6.15
C GLU A 13 -4.25 19.47 -6.73
N LEU A 14 -3.32 20.33 -7.16
CA LEU A 14 -1.99 19.93 -7.63
C LEU A 14 -1.04 19.57 -6.47
N ALA A 15 -1.42 19.86 -5.23
CA ALA A 15 -0.66 19.53 -4.05
C ALA A 15 -0.46 18.00 -3.92
N ASN A 16 0.75 17.60 -3.51
CA ASN A 16 1.14 16.21 -3.19
C ASN A 16 1.28 15.23 -4.38
N ILE A 17 1.07 15.65 -5.63
CA ILE A 17 1.24 14.78 -6.81
C ILE A 17 2.20 15.44 -7.80
N PRO A 18 3.21 14.73 -8.33
CA PRO A 18 4.10 15.27 -9.35
C PRO A 18 3.30 15.79 -10.56
N SER A 19 3.57 17.03 -10.94
CA SER A 19 2.76 17.74 -11.91
C SER A 19 3.62 18.33 -13.03
N ILE A 20 3.05 18.48 -14.21
CA ILE A 20 3.68 19.09 -15.38
C ILE A 20 2.91 20.35 -15.77
N TYR A 21 3.62 21.37 -16.24
CA TYR A 21 3.05 22.68 -16.54
C TYR A 21 3.19 22.98 -18.01
N CYS A 22 2.10 23.41 -18.63
CA CYS A 22 2.13 23.82 -20.03
C CYS A 22 2.91 25.12 -20.19
N THR A 23 3.88 25.13 -21.09
CA THR A 23 4.70 26.32 -21.38
C THR A 23 3.90 27.49 -21.94
N ARG A 24 2.82 27.21 -22.68
CA ARG A 24 1.94 28.21 -23.33
C ARG A 24 0.89 28.79 -22.39
N CYS A 25 -0.02 27.96 -21.87
CA CYS A 25 -1.12 28.45 -21.03
C CYS A 25 -0.81 28.50 -19.53
N LYS A 26 0.37 28.01 -19.11
CA LYS A 26 0.81 27.92 -17.71
C LYS A 26 -0.05 27.04 -16.79
N ALA A 27 -1.07 26.37 -17.32
CA ALA A 27 -1.89 25.45 -16.56
C ALA A 27 -1.11 24.20 -16.12
N GLY A 28 -1.36 23.75 -14.89
CA GLY A 28 -0.76 22.54 -14.30
C GLY A 28 -1.64 21.30 -14.49
N TYR A 29 -1.00 20.15 -14.65
CA TYR A 29 -1.64 18.85 -14.82
C TYR A 29 -0.91 17.80 -13.98
N HIS A 30 -1.63 16.90 -13.32
CA HIS A 30 -1.02 15.73 -12.69
C HIS A 30 -0.36 14.85 -13.76
N HIS A 31 0.78 14.23 -13.44
CA HIS A 31 1.45 13.31 -14.37
C HIS A 31 0.51 12.20 -14.86
N SER A 32 -0.33 11.67 -13.98
CA SER A 32 -1.32 10.63 -14.27
C SER A 32 -2.43 11.10 -15.21
N CYS A 33 -2.89 12.36 -15.08
CA CYS A 33 -3.90 12.94 -15.98
C CYS A 33 -3.39 13.14 -17.41
N MET A 34 -2.07 13.21 -17.59
CA MET A 34 -1.42 13.27 -18.91
C MET A 34 -0.92 11.89 -19.37
N ASN A 35 -1.41 10.81 -18.75
CA ASN A 35 -1.09 9.42 -19.08
C ASN A 35 0.40 9.07 -18.94
N TYR A 36 1.11 9.73 -18.02
CA TYR A 36 2.45 9.31 -17.61
C TYR A 36 2.37 8.50 -16.33
N THR A 37 3.00 7.32 -16.33
CA THR A 37 3.35 6.62 -15.08
C THR A 37 4.36 7.45 -14.27
N LEU A 38 4.46 7.18 -12.97
CA LEU A 38 5.41 7.90 -12.10
C LEU A 38 6.87 7.67 -12.55
N THR A 39 7.19 6.50 -13.07
CA THR A 39 8.50 6.13 -13.61
C THR A 39 8.82 6.91 -14.89
N GLU A 40 7.87 6.98 -15.83
CA GLU A 40 8.05 7.75 -17.07
C GLU A 40 8.21 9.25 -16.78
N TYR A 41 7.37 9.80 -15.90
CA TYR A 41 7.46 11.21 -15.50
C TYR A 41 8.82 11.56 -14.88
N LYS A 42 9.39 10.65 -14.07
CA LYS A 42 10.73 10.84 -13.49
C LYS A 42 11.84 10.74 -14.54
N ALA A 43 11.66 9.91 -15.57
CA ALA A 43 12.60 9.75 -16.68
C ALA A 43 12.58 10.92 -17.68
N LEU A 44 11.51 11.73 -17.72
CA LEU A 44 11.46 12.92 -18.58
C LEU A 44 12.58 13.91 -18.21
N SER A 45 13.39 14.30 -19.20
CA SER A 45 14.47 15.27 -19.01
C SER A 45 13.93 16.64 -18.59
N VAL A 46 14.76 17.42 -17.89
CA VAL A 46 14.42 18.80 -17.49
C VAL A 46 14.08 19.66 -18.70
N GLU A 47 14.78 19.45 -19.82
CA GLU A 47 14.54 20.15 -21.08
C GLU A 47 13.18 19.80 -21.71
N LEU A 48 12.76 18.54 -21.64
CA LEU A 48 11.45 18.14 -22.16
C LEU A 48 10.33 18.70 -21.29
N LYS A 49 10.49 18.69 -19.97
CA LYS A 49 9.54 19.29 -19.03
C LYS A 49 9.41 20.80 -19.24
N SER A 50 10.50 21.50 -19.58
CA SER A 50 10.49 22.94 -19.83
C SER A 50 9.95 23.35 -21.20
N LYS A 51 9.80 22.39 -22.14
CA LYS A 51 9.22 22.60 -23.48
C LYS A 51 7.81 21.99 -23.63
N TRP A 52 7.29 21.34 -22.60
CA TRP A 52 6.03 20.59 -22.68
C TRP A 52 4.81 21.50 -22.95
N ILE A 53 3.98 21.09 -23.92
CA ILE A 53 2.76 21.80 -24.34
C ILE A 53 1.57 20.87 -24.13
N CYS A 54 0.48 21.36 -23.51
CA CYS A 54 -0.72 20.54 -23.33
C CYS A 54 -1.50 20.35 -24.64
N VAL A 55 -2.32 19.31 -24.70
CA VAL A 55 -3.13 18.94 -25.87
C VAL A 55 -4.03 20.09 -26.36
N GLN A 56 -4.57 20.91 -25.44
CA GLN A 56 -5.37 22.08 -25.79
C GLN A 56 -4.56 23.20 -26.48
N CYS A 57 -3.30 23.36 -26.11
CA CYS A 57 -2.41 24.35 -26.73
C CYS A 57 -1.76 23.82 -28.01
N GLN A 58 -1.57 22.50 -28.11
CA GLN A 58 -1.05 21.83 -29.29
C GLN A 58 -2.10 21.80 -30.43
N SER A 59 -3.38 21.57 -30.09
CA SER A 59 -4.49 21.60 -31.07
C SER A 59 -4.77 22.99 -31.66
N ARG A 60 -4.33 24.06 -30.99
CA ARG A 60 -4.43 25.45 -31.47
C ARG A 60 -3.25 25.89 -32.32
N GLU A 61 -2.25 25.03 -32.49
CA GLU A 61 -1.09 25.30 -33.30
C GLU A 61 -1.45 25.21 -34.79
N ARG A 62 -1.08 26.24 -35.55
CA ARG A 62 -1.15 26.14 -37.02
C ARG A 62 -0.20 25.02 -37.41
N LYS A 63 -0.74 23.95 -38.02
CA LYS A 63 0.09 22.90 -38.62
C LYS A 63 0.84 23.54 -39.79
N GLY A 64 2.04 24.05 -39.51
CA GLY A 64 2.95 24.58 -40.51
C GLY A 64 3.47 23.43 -41.35
N GLY A 65 2.89 23.27 -42.54
CA GLY A 65 3.38 22.41 -43.60
C GLY A 65 3.19 23.15 -44.92
N ASP A 66 3.99 22.79 -45.93
CA ASP A 66 3.82 23.28 -47.29
C ASP A 66 2.41 22.89 -47.79
N ASN A 67 1.58 23.91 -47.99
CA ASN A 67 0.19 23.82 -48.40
C ASN A 67 0.00 23.96 -49.92
N SER A 68 1.09 23.84 -50.69
CA SER A 68 1.13 23.83 -52.15
C SER A 68 0.27 22.73 -52.82
N ASN A 69 -0.10 21.66 -52.10
CA ASN A 69 -0.91 20.55 -52.61
C ASN A 69 -2.29 20.39 -51.94
N THR A 70 -2.83 21.44 -51.31
CA THR A 70 -4.19 21.38 -50.73
C THR A 70 -5.21 21.90 -51.76
N PRO A 71 -6.18 21.10 -52.25
CA PRO A 71 -7.17 21.60 -53.21
C PRO A 71 -8.00 22.71 -52.58
N VAL A 72 -8.02 23.88 -53.21
CA VAL A 72 -8.83 25.01 -52.77
C VAL A 72 -10.30 24.65 -52.96
N HIS A 73 -11.01 24.38 -51.86
CA HIS A 73 -12.45 24.19 -51.89
C HIS A 73 -13.12 25.55 -52.10
N ASN A 74 -13.47 25.85 -53.34
CA ASN A 74 -14.24 27.05 -53.67
C ASN A 74 -15.60 26.96 -52.96
N LYS A 75 -15.86 27.91 -52.06
CA LYS A 75 -17.17 28.11 -51.48
C LYS A 75 -18.05 28.86 -52.48
N THR A 76 -18.96 28.15 -53.12
CA THR A 76 -20.27 28.71 -53.52
C THR A 76 -21.29 27.58 -53.54
N GLY A 77 -22.12 27.54 -52.49
CA GLY A 77 -23.38 26.82 -52.55
C GLY A 77 -24.41 27.64 -53.32
N ASN A 78 -25.02 27.05 -54.34
CA ASN A 78 -26.47 26.80 -54.39
C ASN A 78 -26.87 26.30 -55.79
N ALA A 79 -27.76 25.31 -55.73
CA ALA A 79 -28.65 24.68 -56.71
C ALA A 79 -28.75 25.22 -58.17
N PRO A 80 -29.07 24.31 -59.12
CA PRO A 80 -29.10 24.61 -60.55
C PRO A 80 -30.39 25.33 -60.97
N THR A 81 -30.24 26.37 -61.78
CA THR A 81 -31.27 26.83 -62.71
C THR A 81 -30.64 26.92 -64.10
N SER A 82 -31.26 26.22 -65.05
CA SER A 82 -31.02 26.39 -66.49
C SER A 82 -31.14 27.88 -66.86
N PRO A 83 -30.34 28.34 -67.85
CA PRO A 83 -30.97 28.49 -69.16
C PRO A 83 -30.10 27.98 -70.31
N GLN A 84 -30.81 27.45 -71.30
CA GLN A 84 -30.35 27.23 -72.66
C GLN A 84 -29.58 28.45 -73.20
N LEU A 85 -28.40 28.21 -73.74
CA LEU A 85 -27.85 29.03 -74.82
C LEU A 85 -27.35 28.10 -75.92
N GLU A 86 -28.15 28.04 -76.97
CA GLU A 86 -27.83 27.44 -78.26
C GLU A 86 -26.68 28.22 -78.92
N PHE A 87 -25.57 27.55 -79.17
CA PHE A 87 -24.60 28.00 -80.16
C PHE A 87 -24.37 26.89 -81.19
N VAL A 88 -25.33 26.79 -82.11
CA VAL A 88 -25.19 26.05 -83.36
C VAL A 88 -24.53 26.98 -84.38
N THR A 89 -23.26 26.77 -84.69
CA THR A 89 -22.66 27.30 -85.92
C THR A 89 -22.53 26.19 -86.95
N LYS A 90 -23.36 26.28 -87.99
CA LYS A 90 -23.36 25.41 -89.17
C LYS A 90 -22.00 25.43 -89.86
N ARG A 91 -21.40 24.27 -90.09
CA ARG A 91 -20.20 24.12 -90.93
C ARG A 91 -20.62 23.79 -92.37
N THR A 92 -20.49 24.79 -93.23
CA THR A 92 -20.55 24.65 -94.70
C THR A 92 -19.29 23.93 -95.20
N LYS A 93 -19.48 22.88 -95.99
CA LYS A 93 -18.40 22.24 -96.76
C LYS A 93 -18.01 23.15 -97.93
N SER A 94 -16.71 23.36 -98.11
CA SER A 94 -16.09 23.37 -99.45
C SER A 94 -14.72 22.70 -99.36
N ARG A 95 -14.46 21.78 -100.29
CA ARG A 95 -13.19 21.07 -100.44
C ARG A 95 -12.28 21.91 -101.33
N THR A 96 -11.03 22.08 -100.94
CA THR A 96 -9.89 22.11 -101.85
C THR A 96 -8.69 21.51 -101.14
N GLY A 97 -8.01 20.61 -101.84
CA GLY A 97 -7.02 19.70 -101.27
C GLY A 97 -5.77 20.39 -100.73
N SER A 98 -5.26 19.80 -99.65
CA SER A 98 -3.84 19.80 -99.35
C SER A 98 -3.53 18.43 -98.78
N ASN A 99 -2.60 17.72 -99.43
CA ASN A 99 -1.94 16.53 -98.88
C ASN A 99 -1.13 17.00 -97.68
N CYS A 100 -1.79 17.10 -96.53
CA CYS A 100 -1.14 17.17 -95.25
C CYS A 100 -1.30 15.78 -94.62
N SER A 101 -0.17 15.16 -94.30
CA SER A 101 -0.06 13.99 -93.43
C SER A 101 -0.54 14.37 -92.02
N CYS A 102 -1.83 14.65 -91.86
CA CYS A 102 -2.42 14.95 -90.57
C CYS A 102 -3.04 13.67 -90.00
N LEU A 103 -2.64 13.37 -88.77
CA LEU A 103 -3.08 12.20 -88.01
C LEU A 103 -4.61 12.07 -88.10
N THR A 104 -5.11 10.93 -88.59
CA THR A 104 -6.55 10.66 -88.60
C THR A 104 -7.05 10.35 -87.19
N ALA A 105 -8.34 10.51 -86.94
CA ALA A 105 -8.95 10.17 -85.65
C ALA A 105 -8.71 8.70 -85.24
N ASN A 106 -8.53 7.80 -86.21
CA ASN A 106 -8.12 6.42 -85.95
C ASN A 106 -6.65 6.34 -85.52
N ASN A 107 -5.74 7.07 -86.15
CA ASN A 107 -4.33 7.13 -85.70
C ASN A 107 -4.21 7.66 -84.27
N ILE A 108 -4.99 8.69 -83.90
CA ILE A 108 -4.99 9.21 -82.51
C ILE A 108 -5.54 8.15 -81.54
N ARG A 109 -6.59 7.43 -81.92
CA ARG A 109 -7.18 6.37 -81.08
C ARG A 109 -6.23 5.18 -80.93
N ASP A 110 -5.46 4.85 -81.96
CA ASP A 110 -4.47 3.77 -81.92
C ASP A 110 -3.27 4.15 -81.06
N ILE A 111 -2.74 5.38 -81.19
CA ILE A 111 -1.67 5.90 -80.30
C ILE A 111 -2.14 5.92 -78.85
N ILE A 112 -3.35 6.40 -78.55
CA ILE A 112 -3.89 6.40 -77.19
C ILE A 112 -4.04 4.97 -76.65
N ARG A 113 -4.45 4.01 -77.48
CA ARG A 113 -4.57 2.61 -77.08
C ARG A 113 -3.21 1.99 -76.79
N GLU A 114 -2.20 2.28 -77.61
CA GLU A 114 -0.84 1.79 -77.46
C GLU A 114 -0.15 2.39 -76.23
N GLU A 115 -0.30 3.71 -76.02
CA GLU A 115 0.19 4.42 -74.84
C GLU A 115 -0.51 3.95 -73.56
N LEU A 116 -1.84 3.75 -73.57
CA LEU A 116 -2.57 3.17 -72.44
C LEU A 116 -2.12 1.74 -72.17
N GLN A 117 -1.93 0.92 -73.22
CA GLN A 117 -1.46 -0.45 -73.07
C GLN A 117 -0.07 -0.47 -72.43
N LEU A 118 0.86 0.37 -72.91
CA LEU A 118 2.20 0.56 -72.34
C LEU A 118 2.13 1.03 -70.88
N HIS A 119 1.31 2.02 -70.57
CA HIS A 119 1.17 2.52 -69.20
C HIS A 119 0.59 1.47 -68.25
N PHE A 120 -0.39 0.68 -68.72
CA PHE A 120 -0.98 -0.41 -67.95
C PHE A 120 0.01 -1.54 -67.71
N THR A 121 0.74 -1.99 -68.74
CA THR A 121 1.67 -3.12 -68.60
C THR A 121 2.96 -2.76 -67.88
N HIS A 122 3.51 -1.56 -68.10
CA HIS A 122 4.82 -1.18 -67.58
C HIS A 122 4.79 -0.36 -66.30
N LYS A 123 3.69 0.32 -65.96
CA LYS A 123 3.60 1.10 -64.72
C LYS A 123 2.56 0.55 -63.75
N ILE A 124 1.31 0.39 -64.20
CA ILE A 124 0.21 0.02 -63.30
C ILE A 124 0.27 -1.45 -62.87
N TYR A 125 0.50 -2.37 -63.80
CA TYR A 125 0.49 -3.81 -63.52
C TYR A 125 1.61 -4.25 -62.54
N PRO A 126 2.87 -3.77 -62.65
CA PRO A 126 3.91 -4.06 -61.68
C PRO A 126 3.58 -3.52 -60.28
N GLU A 127 3.07 -2.29 -60.18
CA GLU A 127 2.64 -1.71 -58.89
C GLU A 127 1.50 -2.53 -58.24
N ILE A 128 0.52 -2.99 -59.02
CA ILE A 128 -0.55 -3.87 -58.53
C ILE A 128 -0.01 -5.22 -58.06
N GLN A 129 1.01 -5.77 -58.74
CA GLN A 129 1.67 -7.02 -58.32
C GLN A 129 2.43 -6.83 -57.00
N GLU A 130 3.16 -5.72 -56.83
CA GLU A 130 3.84 -5.40 -55.57
C GLU A 130 2.82 -5.25 -54.42
N VAL A 131 1.70 -4.57 -54.66
CA VAL A 131 0.62 -4.45 -53.68
C VAL A 131 0.04 -5.83 -53.32
N ARG A 132 -0.14 -6.73 -54.29
CA ARG A 132 -0.59 -8.11 -54.01
C ARG A 132 0.40 -8.89 -53.13
N ILE A 133 1.69 -8.77 -53.40
CA ILE A 133 2.72 -9.44 -52.60
C ILE A 133 2.74 -8.89 -51.18
N ALA A 134 2.68 -7.56 -51.03
CA ALA A 134 2.60 -6.90 -49.73
C ALA A 134 1.34 -7.33 -48.96
N MET A 135 0.18 -7.43 -49.63
CA MET A 135 -1.07 -7.90 -49.05
C MET A 135 -0.93 -9.34 -48.52
N SER A 136 -0.36 -10.25 -49.32
CA SER A 136 -0.15 -11.64 -48.91
C SER A 136 0.83 -11.76 -47.73
N SER A 137 1.89 -10.96 -47.72
CA SER A 137 2.81 -10.89 -46.59
C SER A 137 2.13 -10.38 -45.31
N LEU A 138 1.27 -9.37 -45.45
CA LEU A 138 0.47 -8.85 -44.33
C LEU A 138 -0.51 -9.89 -43.80
N GLU A 139 -1.20 -10.63 -44.68
CA GLU A 139 -2.10 -11.73 -44.27
C GLU A 139 -1.35 -12.79 -43.45
N ALA A 140 -0.16 -13.18 -43.88
CA ALA A 140 0.69 -14.12 -43.15
C ALA A 140 1.11 -13.56 -41.78
N SER A 141 1.47 -12.28 -41.72
CA SER A 141 1.84 -11.61 -40.47
C SER A 141 0.67 -11.52 -39.49
N VAL A 142 -0.52 -11.15 -39.97
CA VAL A 142 -1.75 -11.10 -39.15
C VAL A 142 -2.12 -12.49 -38.63
N ALA A 143 -2.01 -13.53 -39.47
CA ALA A 143 -2.25 -14.91 -39.04
C ALA A 143 -1.27 -15.33 -37.93
N HIS A 144 0.01 -14.98 -38.06
CA HIS A 144 1.00 -15.24 -37.02
C HIS A 144 0.71 -14.48 -35.72
N PHE A 145 0.37 -13.19 -35.81
CA PHE A 145 -0.01 -12.39 -34.65
C PHE A 145 -1.23 -12.95 -33.91
N ASN A 146 -2.24 -13.44 -34.63
CA ASN A 146 -3.41 -14.05 -34.01
C ASN A 146 -3.04 -15.30 -33.19
N VAL A 147 -2.11 -16.12 -33.69
CA VAL A 147 -1.61 -17.29 -32.95
C VAL A 147 -0.89 -16.87 -31.66
N GLU A 148 -0.03 -15.85 -31.74
CA GLU A 148 0.68 -15.34 -30.55
C GLU A 148 -0.28 -14.67 -29.54
N LEU A 149 -1.31 -13.98 -30.02
CA LEU A 149 -2.35 -13.39 -29.16
C LEU A 149 -3.12 -14.45 -28.38
N GLU A 150 -3.50 -15.57 -29.01
CA GLU A 150 -4.18 -16.67 -28.31
C GLU A 150 -3.27 -17.33 -27.27
N LYS A 151 -1.96 -17.47 -27.55
CA LYS A 151 -1.00 -17.96 -26.55
C LYS A 151 -0.90 -17.03 -25.34
N VAL A 152 -0.74 -15.72 -25.57
CA VAL A 152 -0.66 -14.71 -24.49
C VAL A 152 -1.95 -14.69 -23.67
N LYS A 153 -3.11 -14.84 -24.33
CA LYS A 153 -4.40 -14.94 -23.64
C LYS A 153 -4.47 -16.19 -22.75
N ALA A 154 -4.04 -17.35 -23.26
CA ALA A 154 -4.00 -18.59 -22.47
C ALA A 154 -3.06 -18.46 -21.26
N ASP A 155 -1.86 -17.89 -21.45
CA ASP A 155 -0.91 -17.65 -20.38
C ASP A 155 -1.46 -16.67 -19.34
N TYR A 156 -2.16 -15.62 -19.78
CA TYR A 156 -2.79 -14.65 -18.88
C TYR A 156 -3.91 -15.28 -18.05
N GLU A 157 -4.75 -16.11 -18.66
CA GLU A 157 -5.80 -16.84 -17.95
C GLU A 157 -5.22 -17.80 -16.92
N GLU A 158 -4.12 -18.49 -17.24
CA GLU A 158 -3.44 -19.38 -16.30
C GLU A 158 -2.78 -18.61 -15.15
N GLN A 159 -2.09 -17.52 -15.44
CA GLN A 159 -1.53 -16.63 -14.43
C GLN A 159 -2.60 -16.05 -13.51
N ALA A 160 -3.76 -15.67 -14.07
CA ALA A 160 -4.88 -15.17 -13.28
C ALA A 160 -5.39 -16.22 -12.27
N LYS A 161 -5.48 -17.50 -12.69
CA LYS A 161 -5.85 -18.61 -11.79
C LYS A 161 -4.81 -18.81 -10.68
N ILE A 162 -3.52 -18.82 -11.03
CA ILE A 162 -2.43 -18.96 -10.05
C ILE A 162 -2.48 -17.82 -9.03
N ILE A 163 -2.68 -16.58 -9.48
CA ILE A 163 -2.81 -15.42 -8.58
C ILE A 163 -3.99 -15.58 -7.62
N ASP A 164 -5.13 -16.11 -8.10
CA ASP A 164 -6.30 -16.32 -7.24
C ASP A 164 -6.04 -17.39 -6.17
N VAL A 165 -5.43 -18.52 -6.57
CA VAL A 165 -5.01 -19.58 -5.65
C VAL A 165 -4.05 -19.02 -4.60
N LEU A 166 -2.98 -18.32 -5.02
CA LEU A 166 -1.99 -17.74 -4.09
C LEU A 166 -2.61 -16.71 -3.13
N LYS A 167 -3.57 -15.90 -3.59
CA LYS A 167 -4.32 -14.97 -2.73
C LYS A 167 -5.14 -15.72 -1.69
N SER A 168 -5.81 -16.79 -2.10
CA SER A 168 -6.62 -17.63 -1.20
C SER A 168 -5.75 -18.30 -0.13
N GLU A 169 -4.61 -18.87 -0.52
CA GLU A 169 -3.64 -19.50 0.38
C GLU A 169 -3.03 -18.47 1.33
N THR A 170 -2.66 -17.28 0.84
CA THR A 170 -2.13 -16.21 1.69
C THR A 170 -3.14 -15.79 2.75
N LYS A 171 -4.43 -15.70 2.40
CA LYS A 171 -5.51 -15.38 3.34
C LYS A 171 -5.66 -16.49 4.39
N LEU A 172 -5.62 -17.76 3.97
CA LEU A 172 -5.70 -18.91 4.87
C LEU A 172 -4.50 -18.99 5.82
N LEU A 173 -3.29 -18.76 5.31
CA LEU A 173 -2.06 -18.73 6.10
C LEU A 173 -2.09 -17.63 7.15
N LYS A 174 -2.53 -16.42 6.79
CA LYS A 174 -2.70 -15.31 7.75
C LYS A 174 -3.67 -15.68 8.88
N THR A 175 -4.83 -16.23 8.52
CA THR A 175 -5.85 -16.65 9.49
C THR A 175 -5.34 -17.75 10.43
N THR A 176 -4.63 -18.73 9.86
CA THR A 176 -4.01 -19.82 10.63
C THR A 176 -2.95 -19.27 11.57
N ASN A 177 -2.09 -18.36 11.11
CA ASN A 177 -1.05 -17.75 11.93
C ASN A 177 -1.64 -16.94 13.10
N GLU A 178 -2.68 -16.15 12.86
CA GLU A 178 -3.40 -15.43 13.93
C GLU A 178 -3.96 -16.40 14.99
N THR A 179 -4.54 -17.52 14.54
CA THR A 179 -5.06 -18.57 15.42
C THR A 179 -3.96 -19.23 16.24
N LEU A 180 -2.83 -19.56 15.61
CA LEU A 180 -1.68 -20.16 16.27
C LEU A 180 -1.06 -19.21 17.31
N LEU A 181 -0.86 -17.94 16.96
CA LEU A 181 -0.37 -16.92 17.89
C LEU A 181 -1.29 -16.75 19.10
N SER A 182 -2.61 -16.76 18.88
CA SER A 182 -3.60 -16.69 19.96
C SER A 182 -3.52 -17.90 20.90
N ARG A 183 -3.37 -19.11 20.34
CA ARG A 183 -3.19 -20.36 21.11
C ARG A 183 -1.88 -20.35 21.89
N LEU A 184 -0.78 -19.93 21.26
CA LEU A 184 0.53 -19.79 21.93
C LEU A 184 0.44 -18.82 23.11
N ALA A 185 -0.19 -17.64 22.91
CA ALA A 185 -0.40 -16.69 24.00
C ALA A 185 -1.24 -17.26 25.15
N GLN A 186 -2.24 -18.10 24.85
CA GLN A 186 -3.03 -18.79 25.88
C GLN A 186 -2.19 -19.82 26.66
N LEU A 187 -1.39 -20.63 25.97
CA LEU A 187 -0.49 -21.61 26.59
C LEU A 187 0.56 -20.93 27.47
N ASP A 188 1.12 -19.82 27.00
CA ASP A 188 2.07 -19.00 27.75
C ASP A 188 1.45 -18.47 29.06
N ARG A 189 0.23 -17.92 28.99
CA ARG A 189 -0.48 -17.48 30.21
C ARG A 189 -0.73 -18.66 31.15
N HIS A 190 -1.17 -19.79 30.62
CA HIS A 190 -1.44 -20.99 31.41
C HIS A 190 -0.17 -21.51 32.12
N ALA A 191 0.96 -21.54 31.43
CA ALA A 191 2.25 -21.97 32.00
C ALA A 191 2.73 -21.10 33.17
N ARG A 192 2.24 -19.85 33.28
CA ARG A 192 2.58 -18.88 34.33
C ARG A 192 1.44 -18.69 35.34
N SER A 193 0.34 -19.44 35.24
CA SER A 193 -0.86 -19.28 36.08
C SER A 193 -0.62 -19.49 37.58
N SER A 194 0.38 -20.27 37.95
CA SER A 194 0.78 -20.49 39.36
C SER A 194 2.01 -19.68 39.76
N ASN A 195 2.45 -18.72 38.95
CA ASN A 195 3.69 -17.99 39.18
C ASN A 195 3.45 -16.60 39.79
N VAL A 196 4.32 -16.23 40.72
CA VAL A 196 4.42 -14.88 41.32
C VAL A 196 5.83 -14.36 41.10
N GLU A 197 5.94 -13.06 40.87
CA GLU A 197 7.21 -12.35 40.84
C GLU A 197 7.30 -11.41 42.05
N ILE A 198 8.37 -11.56 42.84
CA ILE A 198 8.68 -10.70 43.98
C ILE A 198 9.84 -9.79 43.56
N GLN A 199 9.58 -8.50 43.50
CA GLN A 199 10.50 -7.49 42.98
C GLN A 199 11.14 -6.68 44.11
N CYS A 200 12.32 -6.11 43.82
CA CYS A 200 13.04 -5.19 44.70
C CYS A 200 13.55 -5.79 46.03
N VAL A 201 13.71 -7.11 46.09
CA VAL A 201 14.40 -7.77 47.22
C VAL A 201 15.91 -7.71 46.97
N PRO A 202 16.73 -7.14 47.87
CA PRO A 202 18.20 -7.12 47.74
C PRO A 202 18.78 -8.53 47.54
N GLU A 203 19.91 -8.64 46.83
CA GLU A 203 20.58 -9.91 46.54
C GLU A 203 21.70 -10.16 47.56
N ASN A 204 21.74 -11.36 48.14
CA ASN A 204 22.80 -11.79 49.04
C ASN A 204 23.44 -13.09 48.52
N LYS A 205 24.76 -13.26 48.69
CA LYS A 205 25.49 -14.45 48.20
C LYS A 205 24.98 -15.77 48.79
N GLN A 206 24.48 -15.74 50.03
CA GLN A 206 23.99 -16.90 50.77
C GLN A 206 22.47 -16.79 51.02
N GLU A 207 21.73 -16.27 50.05
CA GLU A 207 20.29 -16.12 50.20
C GLU A 207 19.55 -17.46 50.14
N ASN A 208 18.61 -17.65 51.08
CA ASN A 208 17.62 -18.72 50.98
C ASN A 208 16.29 -18.09 50.52
N LEU A 209 16.00 -18.23 49.23
CA LEU A 209 14.81 -17.64 48.61
C LEU A 209 13.53 -18.27 49.17
N ILE A 210 13.51 -19.58 49.36
CA ILE A 210 12.35 -20.30 49.92
C ILE A 210 11.98 -19.72 51.30
N ASN A 211 12.96 -19.58 52.20
CA ASN A 211 12.74 -18.98 53.52
C ASN A 211 12.22 -17.55 53.42
N THR A 212 12.70 -16.78 52.44
CA THR A 212 12.22 -15.41 52.17
C THR A 212 10.75 -15.40 51.76
N VAL A 213 10.32 -16.32 50.89
CA VAL A 213 8.91 -16.45 50.46
C VAL A 213 8.03 -16.95 51.62
N VAL A 214 8.50 -17.93 52.41
CA VAL A 214 7.78 -18.43 53.60
C VAL A 214 7.60 -17.31 54.63
N GLN A 215 8.65 -16.52 54.89
CA GLN A 215 8.58 -15.37 55.79
C GLN A 215 7.62 -14.31 55.26
N LEU A 216 7.66 -14.01 53.96
CA LEU A 216 6.70 -13.12 53.32
C LEU A 216 5.26 -13.62 53.51
N GLY A 217 5.01 -14.92 53.33
CA GLY A 217 3.71 -15.55 53.58
C GLY A 217 3.19 -15.30 54.99
N LYS A 218 4.05 -15.46 56.01
CA LYS A 218 3.71 -15.14 57.41
C LYS A 218 3.33 -13.67 57.59
N VAL A 219 4.12 -12.74 57.06
CA VAL A 219 3.88 -11.28 57.13
C VAL A 219 2.52 -10.91 56.55
N ILE A 220 2.21 -11.42 55.36
CA ILE A 220 0.96 -11.07 54.66
C ILE A 220 -0.25 -11.86 55.16
N LYS A 221 -0.09 -12.67 56.22
CA LYS A 221 -1.12 -13.57 56.79
C LYS A 221 -1.64 -14.61 55.79
N CYS A 222 -0.76 -15.09 54.92
CA CYS A 222 -0.98 -16.21 54.00
C CYS A 222 0.19 -17.20 54.20
N PRO A 223 0.23 -17.95 55.31
CA PRO A 223 1.33 -18.88 55.58
C PRO A 223 1.40 -19.95 54.49
N ILE A 224 2.61 -20.23 54.02
CA ILE A 224 2.89 -21.25 53.02
C ILE A 224 3.98 -22.19 53.53
N ASN A 225 3.86 -23.45 53.13
CA ASN A 225 4.87 -24.48 53.38
C ASN A 225 5.80 -24.61 52.18
N ASP A 226 7.03 -25.09 52.44
CA ASP A 226 8.02 -25.33 51.39
C ASP A 226 7.50 -26.31 50.32
N SER A 227 6.77 -27.35 50.73
CA SER A 227 6.13 -28.32 49.81
C SER A 227 5.12 -27.72 48.83
N GLN A 228 4.65 -26.49 49.07
CA GLN A 228 3.74 -25.77 48.18
C GLN A 228 4.49 -24.93 47.14
N ILE A 229 5.81 -24.78 47.27
CA ILE A 229 6.69 -24.08 46.34
C ILE A 229 7.31 -25.12 45.40
N HIS A 230 6.86 -25.12 44.14
CA HIS A 230 7.40 -26.03 43.12
C HIS A 230 8.74 -25.53 42.57
N TYR A 231 8.94 -24.22 42.47
CA TYR A 231 10.18 -23.64 41.96
C TYR A 231 10.38 -22.23 42.52
N CYS A 232 11.61 -21.91 42.91
CA CYS A 232 11.96 -20.57 43.39
C CYS A 232 13.37 -20.19 42.95
N SER A 233 13.51 -19.10 42.20
CA SER A 233 14.82 -18.64 41.72
C SER A 233 14.83 -17.14 41.38
N ARG A 234 16.00 -16.55 41.23
CA ARG A 234 16.14 -15.19 40.69
C ARG A 234 15.99 -15.21 39.16
N LEU A 235 15.20 -14.29 38.62
CA LEU A 235 15.08 -14.05 37.18
C LEU A 235 16.25 -13.25 36.66
N ALA A 236 16.75 -13.60 35.47
CA ALA A 236 17.71 -12.77 34.75
C ALA A 236 17.13 -11.37 34.48
N LYS A 237 17.99 -10.35 34.56
CA LYS A 237 17.59 -8.99 34.20
C LYS A 237 17.39 -8.92 32.68
N LEU A 238 16.36 -8.21 32.24
CA LEU A 238 16.22 -7.88 30.82
C LEU A 238 17.26 -6.83 30.39
N ASN A 239 17.60 -5.92 31.31
CA ASN A 239 18.65 -4.92 31.13
C ASN A 239 19.70 -5.11 32.24
N ASN A 240 20.87 -5.61 31.87
CA ASN A 240 21.95 -5.89 32.81
C ASN A 240 22.52 -4.63 33.49
N SER A 241 22.37 -3.46 32.87
CA SER A 241 22.81 -2.18 33.42
C SER A 241 21.86 -1.62 34.49
N SER A 242 20.69 -2.24 34.71
CA SER A 242 19.73 -1.75 35.70
C SER A 242 20.27 -1.92 37.13
N PRO A 243 20.24 -0.87 37.96
CA PRO A 243 20.67 -0.97 39.36
C PRO A 243 19.66 -1.74 40.24
N ARG A 244 18.46 -2.04 39.72
CA ARG A 244 17.46 -2.82 40.47
C ARG A 244 17.93 -4.28 40.63
N PRO A 245 17.70 -4.91 41.80
CA PRO A 245 18.03 -6.32 41.99
C PRO A 245 17.15 -7.21 41.11
N ARG A 246 17.63 -8.42 40.81
CA ARG A 246 16.87 -9.45 40.08
C ARG A 246 15.59 -9.81 40.84
N SER A 247 14.47 -9.91 40.15
CA SER A 247 13.22 -10.38 40.79
C SER A 247 13.32 -11.85 41.19
N ILE A 248 12.63 -12.26 42.24
CA ILE A 248 12.46 -13.67 42.61
C ILE A 248 11.21 -14.19 41.90
N LEU A 249 11.34 -15.23 41.09
CA LEU A 249 10.22 -15.99 40.54
C LEU A 249 9.89 -17.12 41.52
N VAL A 250 8.61 -17.24 41.85
CA VAL A 250 8.05 -18.34 42.65
C VAL A 250 6.97 -19.01 41.83
N LYS A 251 7.03 -20.34 41.68
CA LYS A 251 5.95 -21.15 41.13
C LYS A 251 5.34 -21.96 42.26
N PHE A 252 4.07 -21.71 42.53
CA PHE A 252 3.30 -22.50 43.48
C PHE A 252 2.78 -23.78 42.82
N ASN A 253 2.38 -24.75 43.64
CA ASN A 253 1.75 -25.98 43.18
C ASN A 253 0.33 -25.78 42.59
N SER A 254 -0.31 -24.63 42.85
CA SER A 254 -1.67 -24.33 42.37
C SER A 254 -1.87 -22.84 42.06
N ALA A 255 -2.68 -22.56 41.04
CA ALA A 255 -3.07 -21.19 40.68
C ALA A 255 -3.92 -20.53 41.79
N ARG A 256 -4.69 -21.34 42.53
CA ARG A 256 -5.47 -20.87 43.70
C ARG A 256 -4.58 -20.29 44.79
N LEU A 257 -3.50 -20.99 45.15
CA LEU A 257 -2.55 -20.49 46.16
C LEU A 257 -1.87 -19.21 45.66
N ARG A 258 -1.52 -19.16 44.37
CA ARG A 258 -1.00 -17.95 43.72
C ARG A 258 -1.94 -16.76 43.90
N ASP A 259 -3.24 -16.95 43.60
CA ASP A 259 -4.25 -15.89 43.69
C ASP A 259 -4.47 -15.43 45.14
N GLU A 260 -4.51 -16.37 46.08
CA GLU A 260 -4.60 -16.08 47.51
C GLU A 260 -3.40 -15.26 48.00
N PHE A 261 -2.18 -15.64 47.60
CA PHE A 261 -0.96 -14.94 47.96
C PHE A 261 -0.91 -13.50 47.42
N LEU A 262 -1.32 -13.29 46.16
CA LEU A 262 -1.41 -11.94 45.57
C LEU A 262 -2.49 -11.08 46.25
N ALA A 263 -3.65 -11.68 46.53
CA ALA A 263 -4.74 -11.00 47.24
C ALA A 263 -4.32 -10.61 48.67
N ALA A 264 -3.65 -11.52 49.39
CA ALA A 264 -3.13 -11.29 50.73
C ALA A 264 -2.09 -10.14 50.74
N SER A 265 -1.15 -10.13 49.79
CA SER A 265 -0.18 -9.04 49.65
C SER A 265 -0.85 -7.70 49.35
N SER A 266 -1.84 -7.69 48.45
CA SER A 266 -2.62 -6.49 48.15
C SER A 266 -3.41 -5.99 49.36
N LYS A 267 -4.01 -6.90 50.13
CA LYS A 267 -4.75 -6.61 51.37
C LYS A 267 -3.82 -6.05 52.45
N PHE A 268 -2.63 -6.63 52.62
CA PHE A 268 -1.60 -6.13 53.53
C PHE A 268 -1.26 -4.66 53.22
N ASN A 269 -0.97 -4.33 51.96
CA ASN A 269 -0.63 -2.96 51.57
C ASN A 269 -1.79 -1.96 51.71
N ARG A 270 -3.04 -2.41 51.57
CA ARG A 270 -4.23 -1.56 51.79
C ARG A 270 -4.45 -1.25 53.27
N ASN A 271 -4.19 -2.24 54.13
CA ASN A 271 -4.34 -2.10 55.59
C ASN A 271 -3.17 -1.34 56.22
N ASN A 272 -1.98 -1.40 55.62
CA ASN A 272 -0.77 -0.72 56.10
C ASN A 272 -0.32 0.35 55.09
N ARG A 273 -1.05 1.48 55.02
CA ARG A 273 -0.77 2.54 54.02
C ARG A 273 0.58 3.22 54.21
N GLU A 274 0.97 3.45 55.46
CA GLU A 274 2.22 4.12 55.84
C GLU A 274 3.42 3.15 55.91
N ASP A 275 3.18 1.86 56.16
CA ASP A 275 4.22 0.83 56.23
C ASP A 275 3.89 -0.34 55.28
N LYS A 276 3.83 -0.01 53.98
CA LYS A 276 3.65 -1.01 52.92
C LYS A 276 4.80 -2.01 52.92
N LEU A 277 4.57 -3.17 52.29
CA LEU A 277 5.54 -4.25 52.20
C LEU A 277 6.92 -3.75 51.76
N ASN A 278 7.92 -4.05 52.57
CA ASN A 278 9.28 -3.57 52.41
C ASN A 278 10.28 -4.57 53.02
N THR A 279 11.58 -4.32 52.84
CA THR A 279 12.65 -5.22 53.27
C THR A 279 12.64 -5.56 54.76
N SER A 280 12.24 -4.63 55.63
CA SER A 280 12.21 -4.90 57.08
C SER A 280 11.20 -5.99 57.46
N HIS A 281 10.08 -6.09 56.73
CA HIS A 281 9.11 -7.16 56.92
C HIS A 281 9.67 -8.54 56.57
N LEU A 282 10.63 -8.62 55.65
CA LEU A 282 11.30 -9.86 55.28
C LEU A 282 12.44 -10.24 56.23
N GLY A 283 12.64 -9.50 57.32
CA GLY A 283 13.79 -9.67 58.22
C GLY A 283 15.12 -9.25 57.59
N ILE A 284 15.08 -8.52 56.47
CA ILE A 284 16.28 -7.99 55.83
C ILE A 284 16.59 -6.64 56.48
N GLY A 285 17.57 -6.64 57.37
CA GLY A 285 18.09 -5.45 58.02
C GLY A 285 18.85 -4.53 57.04
N GLY A 286 18.97 -3.25 57.40
CA GLY A 286 19.70 -2.26 56.63
C GLY A 286 19.32 -0.83 57.05
N THR A 287 20.15 0.15 56.72
CA THR A 287 19.92 1.57 57.05
C THR A 287 18.72 2.17 56.31
N LYS A 288 18.31 1.58 55.17
CA LYS A 288 17.19 2.05 54.35
C LYS A 288 16.19 0.94 54.07
N LYS A 289 14.94 1.14 54.47
CA LYS A 289 13.80 0.30 54.06
C LYS A 289 13.52 0.51 52.57
N THR A 290 13.50 -0.57 51.79
CA THR A 290 13.13 -0.51 50.36
C THR A 290 11.83 -1.24 50.11
N ALA A 291 10.95 -0.64 49.31
CA ALA A 291 9.66 -1.24 48.97
C ALA A 291 9.83 -2.57 48.21
N VAL A 292 9.04 -3.57 48.61
CA VAL A 292 8.99 -4.89 47.98
C VAL A 292 7.63 -5.05 47.32
N TYR A 293 7.62 -5.52 46.07
CA TYR A 293 6.39 -5.66 45.30
C TYR A 293 6.14 -7.12 44.98
N VAL A 294 4.92 -7.58 45.20
CA VAL A 294 4.46 -8.92 44.83
C VAL A 294 3.49 -8.76 43.67
N VAL A 295 3.84 -9.29 42.51
CA VAL A 295 3.08 -9.09 41.26
C VAL A 295 2.90 -10.39 40.50
N GLU A 296 1.92 -10.42 39.59
CA GLU A 296 1.76 -11.52 38.64
C GLU A 296 2.99 -11.64 37.73
N HIS A 297 3.39 -12.88 37.44
CA HIS A 297 4.47 -13.15 36.50
C HIS A 297 3.97 -13.02 35.04
N LEU A 298 4.20 -11.85 34.46
CA LEU A 298 3.81 -11.53 33.07
C LEU A 298 4.86 -11.99 32.04
N THR A 299 4.40 -12.25 30.81
CA THR A 299 5.27 -12.41 29.64
C THR A 299 6.04 -11.12 29.35
N ARG A 300 7.12 -11.20 28.56
CA ARG A 300 7.91 -10.02 28.17
C ARG A 300 7.05 -9.00 27.45
N GLU A 301 6.19 -9.47 26.56
CA GLU A 301 5.27 -8.68 25.75
C GLU A 301 4.26 -7.97 26.65
N ASN A 302 3.68 -8.67 27.63
CA ASN A 302 2.74 -8.05 28.58
C ASN A 302 3.44 -7.09 29.55
N LYS A 303 4.69 -7.35 29.95
CA LYS A 303 5.49 -6.38 30.72
C LYS A 303 5.71 -5.09 29.94
N HIS A 304 6.04 -5.20 28.65
CA HIS A 304 6.18 -4.06 27.76
C HIS A 304 4.84 -3.33 27.58
N LEU A 305 3.76 -4.05 27.31
CA LEU A 305 2.42 -3.49 27.15
C LEU A 305 1.96 -2.77 28.43
N HIS A 306 2.22 -3.34 29.60
CA HIS A 306 1.88 -2.72 30.88
C HIS A 306 2.70 -1.44 31.13
N ALA A 307 3.99 -1.43 30.76
CA ALA A 307 4.80 -0.23 30.83
C ALA A 307 4.27 0.87 29.90
N ALA A 308 4.01 0.55 28.63
CA ALA A 308 3.42 1.47 27.65
C ALA A 308 2.05 1.99 28.12
N THR A 309 1.22 1.10 28.67
CA THR A 309 -0.10 1.44 29.22
C THR A 309 0.00 2.47 30.33
N ARG A 310 0.92 2.29 31.29
CA ARG A 310 1.09 3.25 32.39
C ARG A 310 1.56 4.62 31.89
N SER A 311 2.45 4.65 30.90
CA SER A 311 2.91 5.91 30.29
C SER A 311 1.75 6.64 29.61
N LYS A 312 0.96 5.93 28.78
CA LYS A 312 -0.18 6.51 28.07
C LYS A 312 -1.32 6.91 29.01
N ALA A 313 -1.57 6.11 30.04
CA ALA A 313 -2.54 6.44 31.08
C ALA A 313 -2.18 7.75 31.79
N LYS A 314 -0.90 7.97 32.10
CA LYS A 314 -0.43 9.23 32.69
C LYS A 314 -0.63 10.42 31.76
N GLU A 315 -0.32 10.25 30.47
CA GLU A 315 -0.52 11.27 29.43
C GLU A 315 -1.99 11.68 29.31
N LEU A 316 -2.90 10.71 29.32
CA LEU A 316 -4.34 10.91 29.13
C LEU A 316 -5.12 11.17 30.44
N GLY A 317 -4.44 11.26 31.58
CA GLY A 317 -5.06 11.51 32.88
C GLY A 317 -5.91 10.35 33.43
N TYR A 318 -5.59 9.10 33.07
CA TYR A 318 -6.21 7.91 33.67
C TYR A 318 -5.61 7.64 35.05
N LYS A 319 -6.47 7.59 36.08
CA LYS A 319 -6.05 7.39 37.48
C LYS A 319 -5.58 5.97 37.79
N PHE A 320 -6.14 4.95 37.11
CA PHE A 320 -5.93 3.56 37.50
C PHE A 320 -5.42 2.71 36.33
N VAL A 321 -4.36 1.94 36.61
CA VAL A 321 -3.85 0.87 35.73
C VAL A 321 -3.52 -0.32 36.62
N TRP A 322 -4.04 -1.50 36.26
CA TRP A 322 -3.77 -2.73 37.01
C TRP A 322 -3.72 -3.95 36.10
N VAL A 323 -3.22 -5.03 36.67
CA VAL A 323 -3.13 -6.34 36.03
C VAL A 323 -4.01 -7.30 36.81
N ARG A 324 -4.76 -8.13 36.08
CA ARG A 324 -5.52 -9.25 36.64
C ARG A 324 -5.58 -10.37 35.61
N ASP A 325 -5.24 -11.59 36.02
CA ASP A 325 -5.25 -12.78 35.15
C ASP A 325 -4.38 -12.58 33.89
N SER A 326 -3.20 -11.98 34.09
CA SER A 326 -2.29 -11.57 33.02
C SER A 326 -2.86 -10.60 31.98
N LYS A 327 -4.04 -10.01 32.24
CA LYS A 327 -4.66 -8.97 31.41
C LYS A 327 -4.45 -7.61 32.03
N ILE A 328 -4.22 -6.61 31.20
CA ILE A 328 -3.95 -5.23 31.62
C ILE A 328 -5.22 -4.41 31.45
N TYR A 329 -5.59 -3.69 32.48
CA TYR A 329 -6.76 -2.82 32.49
C TYR A 329 -6.37 -1.40 32.86
N MET A 330 -7.10 -0.44 32.31
CA MET A 330 -7.02 0.95 32.71
C MET A 330 -8.41 1.54 32.97
N ARG A 331 -8.50 2.54 33.83
CA ARG A 331 -9.75 3.24 34.16
C ARG A 331 -9.47 4.71 34.44
N LYS A 332 -10.30 5.60 33.90
CA LYS A 332 -10.08 7.06 33.98
C LYS A 332 -10.26 7.59 35.40
N ASP A 333 -11.39 7.29 36.01
CA ASP A 333 -11.76 7.68 37.38
C ASP A 333 -12.66 6.62 38.04
N GLU A 334 -13.10 6.90 39.25
CA GLU A 334 -13.91 6.01 40.09
C GLU A 334 -15.33 5.77 39.58
N GLN A 335 -15.80 6.53 38.59
CA GLN A 335 -17.13 6.43 38.00
C GLN A 335 -17.12 5.82 36.60
N SER A 336 -16.01 5.99 35.88
CA SER A 336 -15.84 5.51 34.50
C SER A 336 -15.79 3.99 34.39
N GLY A 337 -16.09 3.45 33.21
CA GLY A 337 -15.82 2.04 32.91
C GLY A 337 -14.32 1.73 32.85
N HIS A 338 -13.96 0.46 33.01
CA HIS A 338 -12.62 -0.04 32.73
C HIS A 338 -12.44 -0.43 31.25
N ILE A 339 -11.22 -0.27 30.75
CA ILE A 339 -10.80 -0.65 29.39
C ILE A 339 -9.80 -1.80 29.51
N TYR A 340 -10.06 -2.90 28.80
CA TYR A 340 -9.10 -3.99 28.64
C TYR A 340 -8.10 -3.66 27.52
N VAL A 341 -6.83 -3.48 27.90
CA VAL A 341 -5.74 -3.18 26.97
C VAL A 341 -5.17 -4.47 26.42
N LYS A 342 -5.66 -4.88 25.25
CA LYS A 342 -5.24 -6.13 24.61
C LYS A 342 -3.91 -6.03 23.84
N ASP A 343 -3.58 -4.86 23.30
CA ASP A 343 -2.42 -4.65 22.44
C ASP A 343 -2.01 -3.17 22.38
N ILE A 344 -0.86 -2.90 21.77
CA ILE A 344 -0.33 -1.55 21.56
C ILE A 344 -1.20 -0.76 20.56
N ALA A 345 -1.82 -1.44 19.58
CA ALA A 345 -2.66 -0.77 18.59
C ALA A 345 -3.89 -0.11 19.23
N LEU A 346 -4.52 -0.76 20.22
CA LEU A 346 -5.60 -0.20 21.01
C LEU A 346 -5.12 1.02 21.82
N LEU A 347 -3.95 0.95 22.45
CA LEU A 347 -3.37 2.10 23.17
C LEU A 347 -3.19 3.32 22.27
N ASN A 348 -2.70 3.11 21.05
CA ASN A 348 -2.46 4.19 20.09
C ASN A 348 -3.75 4.83 19.56
N LYS A 349 -4.89 4.12 19.63
CA LYS A 349 -6.21 4.67 19.27
C LYS A 349 -6.82 5.54 20.36
N LEU A 350 -6.33 5.43 21.60
CA LEU A 350 -6.79 6.29 22.71
C LEU A 350 -6.14 7.67 22.54
N SER A 351 -7.00 8.66 22.27
CA SER A 351 -6.63 10.07 22.07
C SER A 351 -6.60 10.83 23.38
#